data_AF-A0A699SG61-F1
#
_entry.id   AF-A0A699SG61-F1
#
_cell.length_a   1.000
_cell.length_b   1.000
_cell.length_c   1.000
_cell.angle_alpha   90.00
_cell.angle_beta   90.00
_cell.angle_gamma   90.00
#
_symmetry.space_group_name_H-M   'P 1'
#
loop_
_entity.id
_entity.type
_entity.pdbx_description
1 polymer ?
#
loop_
_entity_poly.entity_id
_entity_poly.type
_entity_poly.pdbx_seq_one_letter_code
_entity_poly.pdbx_strand_id
1 'polypeptide(L)'
;NHPFNIDLMPIELEKYVKKRFPIFLAHITTKEVEDKSKEKRLEDVPVVQDFPEVFPEDLPGLPPIRPVEFQIDLVPGAALVVRAPYRLAPSEMKELVEQLKELSDKGFIRPSSSP
;
A
#
# COMPACT_ATOMS: atom_id res chain seq x y z
N ASN A 1 -1.61 33.18 0.14
CA ASN A 1 -0.40 32.42 0.51
C ASN A 1 -0.07 31.43 -0.58
N HIS A 2 0.91 31.74 -1.43
CA HIS A 2 1.33 30.86 -2.52
C HIS A 2 2.44 29.91 -1.99
N PRO A 3 2.40 28.59 -2.25
CA PRO A 3 3.23 27.59 -1.58
C PRO A 3 4.67 27.47 -2.11
N PHE A 4 5.05 28.30 -3.08
CA PHE A 4 6.38 28.28 -3.68
C PHE A 4 6.94 29.69 -3.85
N ASN A 5 8.26 29.82 -3.76
CA ASN A 5 8.99 30.99 -4.22
C ASN A 5 9.69 30.65 -5.54
N ILE A 6 9.76 31.63 -6.44
CA ILE A 6 10.48 31.52 -7.69
C ILE A 6 11.55 32.61 -7.68
N ASP A 7 12.81 32.18 -7.65
CA ASP A 7 13.95 33.09 -7.77
C ASP A 7 14.45 33.04 -9.22
N LEU A 8 14.45 34.18 -9.90
CA LEU A 8 14.93 34.31 -11.28
C LEU A 8 16.33 34.90 -11.26
N MET A 9 17.32 34.14 -11.75
CA MET A 9 18.68 34.65 -11.98
C MET A 9 18.93 34.87 -13.47
N PRO A 10 19.37 36.08 -13.90
CA PRO A 10 19.78 36.32 -15.26
C PRO A 10 21.06 35.52 -15.55
N ILE A 11 21.13 34.87 -16.71
CA ILE A 11 22.34 34.16 -17.16
C ILE A 11 22.86 34.81 -18.43
N GLU A 12 24.11 35.25 -18.39
CA GLU A 12 24.85 35.68 -19.58
C GLU A 12 25.50 34.46 -20.24
N LEU A 13 24.83 33.91 -21.25
CA LEU A 13 25.36 32.77 -22.00
C LEU A 13 25.90 33.25 -23.36
N GLU A 14 27.21 33.51 -23.43
CA GLU A 14 27.89 34.09 -24.60
C GLU A 14 27.57 33.37 -25.93
N LYS A 15 27.32 32.05 -25.86
CA LYS A 15 27.04 31.21 -27.04
C LYS A 15 25.66 31.44 -27.67
N TYR A 16 24.70 32.02 -26.94
CA TYR A 16 23.30 32.20 -27.38
C TYR A 16 22.90 33.67 -27.60
N VAL A 17 23.85 34.60 -27.45
CA VAL A 17 23.69 36.06 -27.65
C VAL A 17 23.20 36.44 -29.06
N LYS A 18 23.22 35.51 -30.03
CA LYS A 18 22.66 35.73 -31.38
C LYS A 18 21.13 35.89 -31.40
N LYS A 19 20.40 35.48 -30.35
CA LYS A 19 18.98 35.82 -30.19
C LYS A 19 18.84 36.86 -29.09
N ARG A 20 18.29 38.02 -29.47
CA ARG A 20 18.27 39.30 -28.72
C ARG A 20 17.35 39.30 -27.49
N PHE A 21 17.13 38.16 -26.84
CA PHE A 21 16.19 38.02 -25.73
C PHE A 21 16.93 37.58 -24.45
N PRO A 22 16.66 38.22 -23.29
CA PRO A 22 17.26 37.85 -22.03
C PRO A 22 16.80 36.45 -21.60
N ILE A 23 17.74 35.61 -21.16
CA ILE A 23 17.50 34.25 -20.66
C ILE A 23 17.63 34.27 -19.14
N PHE A 24 16.65 33.69 -18.45
CA PHE A 24 16.63 33.56 -17.01
C PHE A 24 16.58 32.09 -16.61
N LEU A 25 17.30 31.74 -15.55
CA LEU A 25 17.12 30.46 -14.85
C LEU A 25 16.16 30.66 -13.69
N ALA A 26 15.11 29.85 -13.65
CA ALA A 26 14.15 29.85 -12.57
C ALA A 26 14.48 28.74 -11.57
N HIS A 27 14.80 29.12 -10.34
CA HIS A 27 14.90 28.21 -9.21
C HIS A 27 13.58 28.24 -8.44
N ILE A 28 12.88 27.11 -8.40
CA ILE A 28 11.60 26.99 -7.72
C ILE A 28 11.85 26.29 -6.39
N THR A 29 11.56 26.98 -5.28
CA THR A 29 11.59 26.39 -3.94
C THR A 29 10.17 26.25 -3.41
N THR A 30 9.77 25.02 -3.10
CA THR A 30 8.56 24.77 -2.33
C THR A 30 8.85 25.10 -0.88
N LYS A 31 8.07 26.00 -0.28
CA LYS A 31 8.05 26.07 1.19
C LYS A 31 7.34 24.80 1.62
N GLU A 32 8.08 23.83 2.12
CA GLU A 32 7.50 22.81 2.97
C GLU A 32 6.86 23.57 4.12
N VAL A 33 5.57 23.84 4.00
CA VAL A 33 4.74 24.02 5.18
C VAL A 33 4.82 22.65 5.82
N GLU A 34 5.76 22.47 6.74
CA GLU A 34 5.63 21.46 7.78
C GLU A 34 4.29 21.78 8.42
N ASP A 35 3.24 21.17 7.90
CA ASP A 35 2.01 20.99 8.62
C ASP A 35 2.42 20.08 9.79
N LYS A 36 2.84 20.71 10.90
CA LYS A 36 3.20 20.03 12.14
C LYS A 36 1.98 19.38 12.81
N SER A 37 0.88 19.20 12.08
CA SER A 37 -0.03 18.13 12.41
C SER A 37 0.74 16.83 12.24
N LYS A 38 1.25 16.31 13.35
CA LYS A 38 1.73 14.92 13.44
C LYS A 38 0.77 14.09 12.61
N GLU A 39 1.29 13.46 11.56
CA GLU A 39 0.53 12.54 10.73
C GLU A 39 -0.21 11.61 11.69
N LYS A 40 -1.54 11.74 11.77
CA LYS A 40 -2.32 11.03 12.78
C LYS A 40 -2.12 9.54 12.53
N ARG A 41 -1.45 8.86 13.45
CA ARG A 41 -1.20 7.43 13.32
C ARG A 41 -2.39 6.65 13.85
N LEU A 42 -2.54 5.38 13.46
CA LEU A 42 -3.63 4.55 13.97
C LEU A 42 -3.51 4.38 15.49
N GLU A 43 -2.27 4.38 15.98
CA GLU A 43 -1.93 4.37 17.41
C GLU A 43 -2.44 5.59 18.19
N ASP A 44 -2.78 6.70 17.53
CA ASP A 44 -3.34 7.90 18.18
C ASP A 44 -4.86 7.78 18.43
N VAL A 45 -5.51 6.73 17.91
CA VAL A 45 -6.93 6.49 18.09
C VAL A 45 -7.16 5.86 19.47
N PRO A 46 -7.97 6.48 20.36
CA PRO A 46 -8.16 5.99 21.73
C PRO A 46 -8.54 4.51 21.83
N VAL A 47 -9.44 4.03 20.96
CA VAL A 47 -9.86 2.61 20.98
C VAL A 47 -8.72 1.64 20.61
N VAL A 48 -7.73 2.07 19.82
CA VAL A 48 -6.57 1.23 19.48
C VAL A 48 -5.62 1.14 20.68
N GLN A 49 -5.45 2.24 21.42
CA GLN A 49 -4.66 2.27 22.65
C GLN A 49 -5.29 1.45 23.78
N ASP A 50 -6.63 1.46 23.88
CA ASP A 50 -7.37 0.71 24.90
C ASP A 50 -7.34 -0.81 24.66
N PHE A 51 -7.16 -1.24 23.40
CA PHE A 51 -7.22 -2.65 22.99
C PHE A 51 -6.04 -3.08 22.10
N PRO A 52 -4.79 -3.02 22.60
CA PRO A 52 -3.61 -3.33 21.79
C PRO A 52 -3.56 -4.80 21.33
N GLU A 53 -4.19 -5.72 22.09
CA GLU A 53 -4.29 -7.14 21.73
C GLU A 53 -5.25 -7.40 20.55
N VAL A 54 -6.23 -6.51 20.33
CA VAL A 54 -7.23 -6.65 19.24
C VAL A 54 -6.70 -6.08 17.93
N PHE A 55 -5.76 -5.13 18.01
CA PHE A 55 -5.14 -4.47 16.85
C PHE A 55 -3.62 -4.68 16.80
N PRO A 56 -3.13 -5.94 16.78
CA PRO A 56 -1.72 -6.20 16.62
C PRO A 56 -1.26 -5.80 15.21
N GLU A 57 0.01 -5.41 15.08
CA GLU A 57 0.62 -5.07 13.78
C GLU A 57 0.66 -6.28 12.82
N ASP A 58 0.72 -7.49 13.39
CA ASP A 58 0.68 -8.78 12.70
C ASP A 58 -0.50 -9.65 13.15
N LEU A 59 -1.09 -10.41 12.23
CA LEU A 59 -2.19 -11.34 12.56
C LEU A 59 -1.70 -12.45 13.52
N PRO A 60 -2.40 -12.71 14.65
CA PRO A 60 -1.96 -13.63 15.71
C PRO A 60 -2.11 -15.12 15.37
N GLY A 61 -2.13 -15.49 14.08
CA GLY A 61 -2.40 -16.85 13.61
C GLY A 61 -3.88 -17.22 13.64
N LEU A 62 -4.18 -18.51 13.58
CA LEU A 62 -5.56 -18.99 13.63
C LEU A 62 -6.21 -18.66 14.99
N PRO A 63 -7.50 -18.25 15.00
CA PRO A 63 -8.21 -18.07 16.25
C PRO A 63 -8.28 -19.39 17.02
N PRO A 64 -8.39 -19.34 18.36
CA PRO A 64 -8.61 -20.53 19.18
C PRO A 64 -9.77 -21.37 18.67
N ILE A 65 -9.70 -22.69 18.86
CA ILE A 65 -10.77 -23.61 18.48
C ILE A 65 -12.06 -23.15 19.15
N ARG A 66 -13.05 -22.81 18.33
CA ARG A 66 -14.38 -22.44 18.80
C ARG A 66 -15.28 -23.69 18.87
N PRO A 67 -16.25 -23.75 19.79
CA PRO A 67 -17.22 -24.85 19.84
C PRO A 67 -18.14 -24.91 18.61
N VAL A 68 -18.19 -23.83 17.83
CA VAL A 68 -19.01 -23.71 16.63
C VAL A 68 -18.11 -23.82 15.41
N GLU A 69 -18.37 -24.82 14.58
CA GLU A 69 -17.77 -24.94 13.25
C GLU A 69 -18.51 -24.06 12.24
N PHE A 70 -17.76 -23.40 11.36
CA PHE A 70 -18.35 -22.68 10.23
C PHE A 70 -18.63 -23.66 9.11
N GLN A 71 -19.90 -23.83 8.76
CA GLN A 71 -20.34 -24.66 7.64
C GLN A 71 -20.84 -23.76 6.50
N ILE A 72 -20.56 -24.18 5.27
CA ILE A 72 -21.05 -23.52 4.06
C ILE A 72 -22.15 -24.40 3.49
N ASP A 73 -23.40 -24.00 3.72
CA ASP A 73 -24.55 -24.69 3.15
C ASP A 73 -24.71 -24.34 1.68
N LEU A 74 -24.75 -25.37 0.83
CA LEU A 74 -25.03 -25.20 -0.59
C LEU A 74 -26.54 -25.23 -0.83
N VAL A 75 -27.02 -24.32 -1.67
CA VAL A 75 -28.39 -24.42 -2.21
C VAL A 75 -28.48 -25.73 -3.02
N PRO A 76 -29.55 -26.54 -2.87
CA PRO A 76 -29.70 -27.78 -3.64
C PRO A 76 -29.53 -27.54 -5.15
N GLY A 77 -28.65 -28.32 -5.78
CA GLY A 77 -28.32 -28.18 -7.20
C GLY A 77 -27.24 -27.16 -7.54
N ALA A 78 -26.66 -26.45 -6.56
CA ALA A 78 -25.51 -25.59 -6.78
C ALA A 78 -24.27 -26.42 -7.18
N ALA A 79 -23.68 -26.09 -8.32
CA ALA A 79 -22.43 -26.69 -8.78
C ALA A 79 -21.22 -25.90 -8.26
N LEU A 80 -20.16 -26.62 -7.88
CA LEU A 80 -18.87 -26.00 -7.56
C LEU A 80 -18.27 -25.40 -8.83
N VAL A 81 -17.60 -24.25 -8.68
CA VAL A 81 -16.97 -23.56 -9.81
C VAL A 81 -15.50 -23.91 -9.86
N VAL A 82 -15.10 -24.60 -10.93
CA VAL A 82 -13.69 -24.87 -11.25
C VAL A 82 -13.26 -23.90 -12.34
N ARG A 83 -12.26 -23.07 -12.05
CA ARG A 83 -11.68 -22.11 -13.01
C ARG A 83 -10.16 -22.18 -12.98
N ALA A 84 -9.55 -22.00 -14.14
CA ALA A 84 -8.10 -21.87 -14.23
C ALA A 84 -7.64 -20.59 -13.50
N PRO A 85 -6.47 -20.59 -12.85
CA PRO A 85 -5.87 -19.38 -12.30
C PRO A 85 -5.67 -18.30 -13.37
N TYR A 86 -5.76 -17.04 -12.97
CA TYR A 86 -5.46 -15.92 -13.83
C TYR A 86 -3.98 -15.87 -14.19
N ARG A 87 -3.67 -15.31 -15.37
CA ARG A 87 -2.28 -15.07 -15.77
C ARG A 87 -1.74 -13.85 -15.02
N LEU A 88 -0.58 -14.01 -14.39
CA LEU A 88 0.12 -12.97 -13.66
C LEU A 88 1.47 -12.69 -14.31
N ALA A 89 1.94 -11.45 -14.20
CA ALA A 89 3.32 -11.10 -14.55
C ALA A 89 4.30 -11.76 -13.56
N PRO A 90 5.59 -11.92 -13.92
CA PRO A 90 6.57 -12.55 -13.03
C PRO A 90 6.71 -11.88 -11.66
N SER A 91 6.57 -10.56 -11.56
CA SER A 91 6.63 -9.82 -10.30
C SER A 91 5.44 -10.13 -9.39
N GLU A 92 4.22 -10.13 -9.95
CA GLU A 92 2.98 -10.44 -9.23
C GLU A 92 2.97 -11.90 -8.76
N MET A 93 3.46 -12.82 -9.58
CA MET A 93 3.59 -14.23 -9.18
C MET A 93 4.55 -14.41 -8.00
N LYS A 94 5.68 -13.68 -7.99
CA LYS A 94 6.63 -13.72 -6.88
C LYS A 94 5.99 -13.24 -5.57
N GLU A 95 5.28 -12.12 -5.63
CA GLU A 95 4.58 -11.56 -4.47
C GLU A 95 3.48 -12.51 -3.96
N LEU A 96 2.68 -13.09 -4.86
CA LEU A 96 1.66 -14.06 -4.50
C LEU A 96 2.24 -15.30 -3.79
N VAL A 97 3.37 -15.83 -4.28
CA VAL A 97 4.04 -16.98 -3.65
C VAL A 97 4.54 -16.64 -2.25
N GLU A 98 5.07 -15.42 -2.06
CA GLU A 98 5.54 -14.95 -0.75
C GLU A 98 4.37 -14.84 0.25
N GLN A 99 3.24 -14.26 -0.17
CA GLN A 99 2.02 -14.18 0.65
C GLN A 99 1.43 -15.56 0.98
N LEU A 100 1.37 -16.48 0.00
CA LEU A 100 0.89 -17.84 0.23
C LEU A 100 1.79 -18.59 1.23
N LYS A 101 3.11 -18.39 1.14
CA LYS A 101 4.06 -18.97 2.11
C LYS A 101 3.80 -18.42 3.50
N GLU A 102 3.68 -17.11 3.65
CA GLU A 102 3.38 -16.48 4.94
C GLU A 102 2.07 -17.00 5.55
N LEU A 103 1.00 -17.09 4.76
CA LEU A 103 -0.29 -17.63 5.22
C LEU A 103 -0.21 -19.10 5.62
N SER A 104 0.59 -19.90 4.90
CA SER A 104 0.83 -21.30 5.23
C SER A 104 1.66 -21.44 6.51
N ASP A 105 2.71 -20.64 6.68
CA ASP A 105 3.57 -20.63 7.87
C ASP A 105 2.77 -20.19 9.12
N LYS A 106 1.83 -19.25 8.96
CA LYS A 106 0.88 -18.82 10.00
C LYS A 106 -0.28 -19.81 10.23
N GLY A 107 -0.42 -20.84 9.39
CA GLY A 107 -1.44 -21.89 9.51
C GLY A 107 -2.84 -21.52 9.02
N PHE A 108 -3.02 -20.36 8.36
CA PHE A 108 -4.31 -19.94 7.83
C PHE A 108 -4.79 -20.78 6.65
N ILE A 109 -3.84 -21.32 5.87
CA ILE A 109 -4.11 -22.17 4.71
C ILE A 109 -3.28 -23.44 4.78
N ARG A 110 -3.72 -24.46 4.04
CA ARG A 110 -3.00 -25.71 3.82
C ARG A 110 -3.26 -26.23 2.41
N PRO A 111 -2.37 -27.06 1.85
CA PRO A 111 -2.65 -27.76 0.59
C PRO A 111 -3.96 -28.55 0.66
N SER A 112 -4.72 -28.54 -0.44
CA SER A 112 -6.00 -29.25 -0.55
C SER A 112 -6.21 -29.77 -1.96
N SER A 113 -7.02 -30.83 -2.09
CA SER A 113 -7.52 -31.32 -3.38
C SER A 113 -9.04 -31.11 -3.41
N SER A 114 -9.47 -29.98 -3.98
CA SER A 114 -10.89 -29.72 -4.24
C SER A 114 -11.32 -30.42 -5.53
N PRO A 115 -12.53 -31.01 -5.59
CA PRO A 115 -13.12 -31.52 -6.83
C PRO A 115 -13.46 -30.41 -7.83
#